data_AF-A0A6N4UYU8-F1
#
_entry.id   AF-A0A6N4UYU8-F1
#
_cell.length_a   1.000
_cell.length_b   1.000
_cell.length_c   1.000
_cell.angle_alpha   90.00
_cell.angle_beta   90.00
_cell.angle_gamma   90.00
#
_symmetry.space_group_name_H-M   'P 1'
#
loop_
_entity.id
_entity.type
_entity.pdbx_description
1 polymer ?
#
loop_
_entity_poly.entity_id
_entity_poly.type
_entity_poly.pdbx_seq_one_letter_code
_entity_poly.pdbx_strand_id
1 'polypeptide(L)' 'MRRLVDQVPSTNVKAGTIGTFGDAHMGWIILCDAGLTDAPHDQQADAIRDCLRHNKPGWALRYHLPAEGFGHLLG' A
#
# COMPACT_ATOMS: atom_id res chain seq x y z
N MET A 1 -14.60 -22.66 15.14
CA MET A 1 -13.57 -21.67 14.72
C MET A 1 -12.82 -22.23 13.52
N ARG A 2 -13.10 -21.71 12.32
CA ARG A 2 -12.54 -22.21 11.05
C ARG A 2 -11.27 -21.40 10.77
N ARG A 3 -10.11 -22.06 10.78
CA ARG A 3 -8.79 -21.45 10.51
C ARG A 3 -8.73 -21.08 9.03
N LEU A 4 -8.79 -19.79 8.72
CA LEU A 4 -8.78 -19.24 7.36
C LEU A 4 -7.34 -19.00 6.85
N VAL A 5 -6.39 -19.92 7.09
CA VAL A 5 -4.98 -19.66 6.76
C VAL A 5 -4.25 -20.79 6.03
N ASP A 6 -4.91 -21.93 5.73
CA ASP A 6 -4.20 -23.07 5.13
C ASP A 6 -4.17 -23.07 3.58
N GLN A 7 -4.61 -21.99 2.91
CA GLN A 7 -4.54 -21.88 1.45
C GLN A 7 -4.08 -20.51 0.97
N VAL A 8 -2.85 -20.15 1.31
CA VAL A 8 -2.08 -19.25 0.44
C VAL A 8 -1.15 -20.16 -0.35
N PRO A 9 -1.34 -20.36 -1.67
CA PRO A 9 -0.36 -21.04 -2.49
C PRO A 9 0.96 -20.31 -2.28
N SER A 10 2.04 -21.05 -2.00
CA SER A 10 3.38 -20.47 -1.93
C SER A 10 3.74 -19.92 -3.31
N THR A 11 3.32 -18.69 -3.56
CA THR A 11 3.79 -17.94 -4.72
C THR A 11 5.28 -17.74 -4.48
N ASN A 12 6.09 -18.15 -5.44
CA ASN A 12 7.55 -17.99 -5.45
C ASN A 12 7.94 -16.50 -5.61
N VAL A 13 7.20 -15.63 -4.93
CA VAL A 13 7.25 -14.19 -5.01
C VAL A 13 8.16 -13.74 -3.88
N LYS A 14 9.41 -13.45 -4.23
CA LYS A 14 10.31 -12.72 -3.34
C LYS A 14 9.76 -11.31 -3.17
N ALA A 15 9.56 -10.90 -1.92
CA ALA A 15 9.34 -9.50 -1.58
C ALA A 15 10.42 -8.64 -2.27
N GLY A 16 10.00 -7.60 -3.01
CA GLY A 16 10.90 -6.72 -3.76
C GLY A 16 11.10 -7.04 -5.24
N THR A 17 10.27 -7.90 -5.84
CA THR A 17 10.22 -8.04 -7.31
C THR A 17 9.18 -7.08 -7.88
N ILE A 18 9.63 -6.09 -8.66
CA ILE A 18 8.77 -5.16 -9.41
C ILE A 18 7.70 -5.96 -10.16
N GLY A 19 6.42 -5.62 -9.96
CA GLY A 19 5.29 -6.28 -10.63
C GLY A 19 4.70 -7.47 -9.88
N THR A 20 5.14 -7.74 -8.65
CA THR A 20 4.45 -8.69 -7.76
C THR A 20 3.43 -7.95 -6.91
N PHE A 21 2.30 -8.62 -6.60
CA PHE A 21 1.10 -8.04 -5.96
C PHE A 21 1.40 -7.19 -4.70
N GLY A 22 2.51 -7.47 -4.01
CA GLY A 22 2.99 -6.68 -2.89
C GLY A 22 3.47 -5.28 -3.28
N ASP A 23 4.25 -5.10 -4.35
CA ASP A 23 4.76 -3.79 -4.77
C ASP A 23 3.69 -2.93 -5.45
N ALA A 24 2.73 -3.57 -6.14
CA ALA A 24 1.82 -2.92 -7.08
C ALA A 24 0.80 -1.96 -6.45
N HIS A 25 0.66 -1.96 -5.12
CA HIS A 25 -0.41 -1.27 -4.41
C HIS A 25 0.04 -0.75 -3.03
N MET A 26 1.24 -0.17 -2.96
CA MET A 26 1.79 0.32 -1.69
C MET A 26 0.87 1.32 -0.97
N GLY A 27 0.15 2.20 -1.69
CA GLY A 27 -0.83 3.09 -1.06
C GLY A 27 -2.03 2.33 -0.51
N TRP A 28 -2.58 1.38 -1.26
CA TRP A 28 -3.64 0.49 -0.76
C TRP A 28 -3.24 -0.29 0.50
N ILE A 29 -1.99 -0.77 0.60
CA ILE A 29 -1.51 -1.47 1.80
C ILE A 29 -1.51 -0.55 3.01
N ILE A 30 -1.05 0.70 2.85
CA ILE A 30 -1.10 1.71 3.93
C ILE A 30 -2.55 1.94 4.37
N LEU A 31 -3.49 2.03 3.41
CA LEU A 31 -4.91 2.22 3.70
C LEU A 31 -5.55 1.00 4.36
N CYS A 32 -5.17 -0.22 3.96
CA CYS A 32 -5.61 -1.46 4.61
C CYS A 32 -5.15 -1.53 6.06
N ASP A 33 -3.89 -1.23 6.32
CA ASP A 33 -3.32 -1.23 7.67
C ASP A 33 -4.00 -0.20 8.57
N ALA A 34 -4.34 0.96 8.00
CA ALA A 34 -5.10 2.01 8.68
C ALA A 34 -6.61 1.72 8.78
N GLY A 35 -7.15 0.70 8.08
CA GLY A 35 -8.58 0.42 8.01
C GLY A 35 -9.39 1.47 7.23
N LEU A 36 -8.77 2.16 6.27
CA LEU A 36 -9.32 3.30 5.53
C LEU A 36 -9.55 3.01 4.03
N THR A 37 -9.59 1.74 3.62
CA THR A 37 -9.80 1.35 2.21
C THR A 37 -11.06 1.94 1.60
N ASP A 38 -12.13 2.07 2.40
CA ASP A 38 -13.43 2.59 1.97
C ASP A 38 -13.71 4.00 2.51
N ALA A 39 -12.69 4.63 3.11
CA ALA A 39 -12.82 5.98 3.66
C ALA A 39 -12.86 7.04 2.55
N PRO A 40 -13.40 8.24 2.83
CA PRO A 40 -13.29 9.38 1.93
C PRO A 40 -11.84 9.65 1.53
N HIS A 41 -11.63 10.10 0.30
CA HIS A 41 -10.31 10.34 -0.28
C HIS A 41 -9.41 11.24 0.60
N ASP A 42 -9.98 12.23 1.28
CA ASP A 42 -9.23 13.11 2.19
C ASP A 42 -8.66 12.36 3.41
N GLN A 43 -9.43 11.42 3.98
CA GLN A 43 -8.97 10.58 5.09
C GLN A 43 -7.90 9.60 4.64
N GLN A 44 -8.03 9.07 3.42
CA GLN A 44 -7.00 8.23 2.81
C GLN A 44 -5.69 9.01 2.60
N ALA A 45 -5.80 10.24 2.09
CA ALA A 45 -4.67 11.13 1.88
C ALA A 45 -3.96 11.48 3.20
N ASP A 46 -4.71 11.73 4.28
CA ASP A 46 -4.14 12.02 5.60
C ASP A 46 -3.38 10.82 6.18
N ALA A 47 -3.89 9.60 6.02
CA ALA A 47 -3.19 8.40 6.47
C ALA A 47 -1.89 8.16 5.69
N ILE A 48 -1.92 8.35 4.36
CA ILE A 48 -0.71 8.25 3.53
C ILE A 48 0.28 9.35 3.92
N ARG A 49 -0.18 10.58 4.15
CA ARG A 49 0.66 11.68 4.61
C ARG A 49 1.32 11.37 5.94
N ASP A 50 0.59 10.81 6.91
CA ASP A 50 1.16 10.46 8.21
C ASP A 50 2.19 9.32 8.09
N CYS A 51 1.95 8.34 7.21
CA CYS A 51 2.94 7.31 6.89
C CYS A 51 4.23 7.94 6.33
N LEU A 52 4.12 8.88 5.39
CA LEU A 52 5.24 9.58 4.76
C LEU A 52 6.00 10.50 5.73
N ARG A 53 5.35 11.03 6.78
CA ARG A 53 6.04 11.81 7.83
C ARG A 53 7.06 10.99 8.60
N HIS A 54 6.79 9.71 8.78
CA HIS A 54 7.64 8.80 9.56
C HIS A 54 8.56 7.95 8.69
N ASN A 55 8.27 7.84 7.38
CA ASN A 55 8.98 6.95 6.46
C ASN A 55 9.32 7.66 5.15
N LYS A 56 10.59 7.57 4.72
CA LYS A 56 10.97 8.05 3.38
C LYS A 56 10.28 7.18 2.32
N PRO A 57 9.60 7.77 1.33
CA PRO A 57 8.96 6.99 0.27
C PRO A 57 10.01 6.23 -0.55
N GLY A 58 9.89 4.90 -0.51
CA GLY A 58 10.66 3.99 -1.36
C GLY A 58 10.26 4.11 -2.83
N TRP A 59 11.03 3.49 -3.72
CA TRP A 59 10.82 3.58 -5.16
C TRP A 59 9.42 3.10 -5.60
N ALA A 60 8.90 2.04 -4.97
CA ALA A 60 7.56 1.51 -5.26
C ALA A 60 6.46 2.52 -4.88
N LEU A 61 6.54 3.10 -3.68
CA LEU A 61 5.58 4.11 -3.23
C LEU A 61 5.61 5.37 -4.12
N ARG A 62 6.80 5.77 -4.60
CA ARG A 62 6.96 6.87 -5.56
C ARG A 62 6.34 6.57 -6.93
N TYR A 63 6.35 5.31 -7.34
CA TYR A 63 5.79 4.87 -8.62
C TYR A 63 4.26 4.73 -8.56
N HIS A 64 3.72 4.22 -7.46
CA HIS A 64 2.30 3.86 -7.35
C HIS A 64 1.39 4.99 -6.85
N LEU A 65 1.82 5.82 -5.89
CA LEU A 65 0.96 6.91 -5.38
C LEU A 65 0.43 7.84 -6.48
N PRO A 66 1.19 8.22 -7.54
CA PRO A 66 0.63 9.01 -8.64
C PRO A 66 -0.49 8.30 -9.40
N ALA A 67 -0.35 6.99 -9.66
CA ALA A 67 -1.37 6.18 -10.33
C ALA A 67 -2.64 6.01 -9.47
N GLU A 68 -2.47 6.03 -8.15
CA GLU A 68 -3.56 5.94 -7.17
C GLU A 68 -4.19 7.31 -6.81
N GLY A 69 -3.77 8.41 -7.46
CA GLY A 69 -4.33 9.76 -7.22
C GLY A 69 -3.66 10.55 -6.08
N PHE A 70 -2.70 9.94 -5.38
CA PHE A 70 -1.97 10.51 -4.26
C PHE A 70 -0.60 11.09 -4.63
N GLY A 71 -0.28 11.23 -5.92
CA GLY A 71 1.04 11.70 -6.37
C GLY A 71 1.43 13.08 -5.82
N HIS A 72 0.45 13.92 -5.49
CA HIS A 72 0.65 15.23 -4.88
C HIS A 72 1.25 15.16 -3.46
N LEU A 73 1.26 13.98 -2.81
CA LEU A 73 1.86 13.77 -1.48
C LEU A 73 3.37 13.47 -1.52
N LEU A 74 3.95 13.31 -2.71
CA LEU A 74 5.37 12.97 -2.90
C LEU A 74 6.30 14.19 -3.01
N GLY A 75 5.75 15.41 -3.01
CA GLY A 75 6.48 16.68 -3.19
C GLY A 75 6.17 17.69 -2.09
#